data_AF-A0A931T914-F1
#
_entry.id   AF-A0A931T914-F1
#
_cell.length_a   1.000
_cell.length_b   1.000
_cell.length_c   1.000
_cell.angle_alpha   90.00
_cell.angle_beta   90.00
_cell.angle_gamma   90.00
#
_symmetry.space_group_name_H-M   'P 1'
#
loop_
_entity.id
_entity.type
_entity.pdbx_description
1 polymer ?
#
loop_
_entity_poly.entity_id
_entity_poly.type
_entity_poly.pdbx_seq_one_letter_code
_entity_poly.pdbx_strand_id
1 'polypeptide(L)'
;MDPALRAEHERELAEVAERGFAQRFGASYRTQSGGVVQVDSTRRRVARGGRLYDIVVLRHSAEREAVEAAHREASELRAVTLLARATAHEINNPLAAVMGLLDLLARRVPDGSKEHGFVEKAIGASGRIRDIVARMNHITRIQVDGGTERLPAILDLRRSSELPGEPGAQR
;
A
#
# COMPACT_ATOMS: atom_id res chain seq x y z
N MET A 1 -16.95 30.51 18.76
CA MET A 1 -17.08 29.45 17.74
C MET A 1 -16.17 29.81 16.58
N ASP A 2 -15.32 28.89 16.15
CA ASP A 2 -14.37 29.07 15.04
C ASP A 2 -15.12 29.47 13.74
N PRO A 3 -14.69 30.53 13.02
CA PRO A 3 -15.32 30.97 11.77
C PRO A 3 -15.44 29.87 10.71
N ALA A 4 -14.47 28.96 10.62
CA ALA A 4 -14.49 27.86 9.64
C ALA A 4 -15.61 26.86 9.95
N LEU A 5 -15.76 26.48 11.22
CA LEU A 5 -16.84 25.62 11.72
C LEU A 5 -18.23 26.25 11.53
N ARG A 6 -18.34 27.59 11.58
CA ARG A 6 -19.62 28.29 11.36
C ARG A 6 -20.04 28.26 9.88
N ALA A 7 -19.13 28.57 8.97
CA ALA A 7 -19.39 28.53 7.52
C ALA A 7 -19.73 27.11 7.05
N GLU A 8 -19.09 26.10 7.64
CA GLU A 8 -19.37 24.70 7.38
C GLU A 8 -20.75 24.26 7.87
N HIS A 9 -21.15 24.71 9.06
CA HIS A 9 -22.48 24.44 9.60
C HIS A 9 -23.59 25.11 8.78
N GLU A 10 -23.37 26.35 8.33
CA GLU A 10 -24.31 27.07 7.47
C GLU A 10 -24.52 26.36 6.12
N ARG A 11 -23.45 25.82 5.52
CA ARG A 11 -23.54 25.01 4.29
C ARG A 11 -24.32 23.72 4.49
N GLU A 12 -24.09 23.01 5.60
CA GLU A 12 -24.83 21.79 5.93
C GLU A 12 -26.33 22.07 6.11
N LEU A 13 -26.67 23.15 6.81
CA LEU A 13 -28.06 23.56 7.01
C LEU A 13 -28.74 23.97 5.70
N ALA A 14 -28.01 24.62 4.79
CA ALA A 14 -28.49 24.96 3.46
C ALA A 14 -28.75 23.71 2.61
N GLU A 15 -27.84 22.73 2.62
CA GLU A 15 -28.02 21.47 1.91
C GLU A 15 -29.23 20.68 2.44
N VAL A 16 -29.43 20.64 3.76
CA VAL A 16 -30.63 20.02 4.35
C VAL A 16 -31.90 20.81 4.04
N ALA A 17 -31.83 22.13 3.92
CA ALA A 17 -32.98 22.93 3.51
C ALA A 17 -33.39 22.69 2.06
N GLU A 18 -32.42 22.48 1.17
CA GLU A 18 -32.65 22.21 -0.25
C GLU A 18 -33.07 20.76 -0.50
N ARG A 19 -32.37 19.79 0.11
CA ARG A 19 -32.46 18.36 -0.23
C ARG A 19 -33.12 17.50 0.84
N GLY A 20 -33.42 18.08 2.00
CA GLY A 20 -33.97 17.37 3.16
C GLY A 20 -32.97 16.43 3.87
N PHE A 21 -31.73 16.35 3.38
CA PHE A 21 -30.70 15.44 3.88
C PHE A 21 -29.30 15.99 3.56
N ALA A 22 -28.36 15.79 4.48
CA ALA A 22 -26.94 16.03 4.27
C ALA A 22 -26.13 14.96 5.02
N GLN A 23 -25.02 14.54 4.44
CA GLN A 23 -24.07 13.63 5.06
C GLN A 23 -22.67 14.23 5.02
N ARG A 24 -21.96 14.10 6.13
CA ARG A 24 -20.60 14.58 6.28
C ARG A 24 -19.74 13.54 6.96
N PHE A 25 -18.49 13.46 6.53
CA PHE A 25 -17.53 12.49 7.02
C PHE A 25 -16.33 13.21 7.64
N GLY A 26 -15.82 12.69 8.76
CA GLY A 26 -14.63 13.26 9.41
C GLY A 26 -14.81 14.71 9.86
N ALA A 27 -16.00 15.05 10.36
CA ALA A 27 -16.25 16.37 10.92
C ALA A 27 -15.69 16.44 12.35
N SER A 28 -14.99 17.53 12.67
CA SER A 28 -14.41 17.73 13.98
C SER A 28 -15.44 18.28 14.96
N TYR A 29 -15.76 17.50 16.00
CA TYR A 29 -16.69 17.90 17.06
C TYR A 29 -15.96 18.07 18.38
N ARG A 30 -16.33 19.12 19.12
CA ARG A 30 -15.80 19.37 20.46
C ARG A 30 -16.73 18.75 21.49
N THR A 31 -16.17 17.88 22.33
CA THR A 31 -16.85 17.31 23.49
C THR A 31 -17.00 18.34 24.60
N GLN A 32 -17.90 18.09 25.57
CA GLN A 32 -18.08 18.97 26.73
C GLN A 32 -16.82 19.10 27.58
N SER A 33 -15.96 18.08 27.61
CA SER A 33 -14.65 18.11 28.29
C SER A 33 -13.56 18.84 27.51
N GLY A 34 -13.88 19.37 26.32
CA GLY A 34 -12.95 20.14 25.48
C GLY A 34 -12.13 19.30 24.48
N GLY A 35 -12.18 17.97 24.56
CA GLY A 35 -11.54 17.08 23.59
C GLY A 35 -12.21 17.15 22.20
N VAL A 36 -11.42 16.97 21.14
CA VAL A 36 -11.92 16.92 19.76
C VAL A 36 -12.07 15.47 19.31
N VAL A 37 -13.22 15.13 18.73
CA VAL A 37 -13.51 13.82 18.16
C VAL A 37 -13.91 13.97 16.69
N GLN A 38 -13.41 13.07 15.84
CA GLN A 38 -13.88 12.98 14.46
C GLN A 38 -15.17 12.16 14.41
N VAL A 39 -16.19 12.74 13.79
CA VAL A 39 -17.48 12.08 13.61
C VAL A 39 -18.00 12.20 12.19
N ASP A 40 -18.72 11.17 11.80
CA ASP A 40 -19.56 11.16 10.63
C ASP A 40 -20.94 11.61 11.03
N SER A 41 -21.41 12.67 10.40
CA SER A 41 -22.75 13.21 10.64
C SER A 41 -23.68 12.86 9.48
N THR A 42 -24.89 12.49 9.83
CA THR A 42 -26.00 12.42 8.89
C THR A 42 -27.13 13.24 9.47
N ARG A 43 -27.52 14.30 8.75
CA ARG A 43 -28.64 15.17 9.12
C ARG A 43 -29.78 14.93 8.16
N ARG A 44 -30.98 14.72 8.70
CA ARG A 44 -32.21 14.58 7.90
C ARG A 44 -33.31 15.43 8.49
N ARG A 45 -34.02 16.17 7.63
CA ARG A 45 -35.17 16.96 8.02
C ARG A 45 -36.45 16.15 7.87
N VAL A 46 -37.26 16.15 8.92
CA VAL A 46 -38.51 15.37 8.99
C VAL A 46 -39.66 16.27 9.45
N ALA A 47 -40.76 16.24 8.71
CA ALA A 47 -41.99 16.93 9.10
C ALA A 47 -42.89 15.98 9.90
N ARG A 48 -43.33 16.39 11.09
CA ARG A 48 -44.29 15.64 11.91
C ARG A 48 -45.27 16.60 12.57
N GLY A 49 -46.57 16.42 12.29
CA GLY A 49 -47.63 17.25 12.87
C GLY A 49 -47.49 18.76 12.57
N GLY A 50 -47.05 19.11 11.36
CA GLY A 50 -46.84 20.51 10.96
C GLY A 50 -45.55 21.17 11.51
N ARG A 51 -44.73 20.44 12.28
CA ARG A 51 -43.43 20.90 12.78
C ARG A 51 -42.28 20.20 12.05
N LEU A 52 -41.21 20.95 11.77
CA LEU A 52 -39.98 20.44 11.19
C LEU A 52 -38.98 20.09 12.29
N TYR A 53 -38.37 18.91 12.17
CA TYR A 53 -37.32 18.42 13.05
C TYR A 53 -36.09 18.07 12.23
N ASP A 54 -34.91 18.44 12.72
CA ASP A 54 -33.65 17.92 12.20
C ASP A 54 -33.22 16.75 13.09
N ILE A 55 -33.11 15.56 12.49
CA ILE A 55 -32.52 14.40 13.13
C ILE A 55 -31.06 14.34 12.70
N VAL A 56 -30.15 14.37 13.68
CA VAL A 56 -28.71 14.27 13.44
C VAL A 56 -28.21 12.97 14.07
N VAL A 57 -27.63 12.10 13.25
CA VAL A 57 -26.92 10.91 13.70
C VAL A 57 -25.44 11.19 13.60
N LEU A 58 -24.73 11.04 14.72
CA LEU A 58 -23.28 11.16 14.80
C LEU A 58 -22.69 9.78 15.08
N ARG A 59 -21.69 9.38 14.31
CA ARG A 59 -20.91 8.15 14.53
C ARG A 59 -19.44 8.49 14.59
N HIS A 60 -18.67 7.81 15.43
CA HIS A 60 -17.22 8.01 15.41
C HIS A 60 -16.63 7.57 14.06
N SER A 61 -15.81 8.43 13.45
CA SER A 61 -15.19 8.14 12.15
C SER A 61 -14.05 7.12 12.24
N ALA A 62 -13.52 6.87 13.44
CA ALA A 62 -12.33 6.05 13.65
C ALA A 62 -12.45 4.62 13.07
N GLU A 63 -13.61 3.98 13.23
CA GLU A 63 -13.82 2.62 12.70
C GLU A 63 -13.85 2.61 11.16
N ARG A 64 -14.55 3.57 10.54
CA ARG A 64 -14.60 3.69 9.08
C ARG A 64 -13.22 4.01 8.52
N GLU A 65 -12.52 4.98 9.10
CA GLU A 65 -11.18 5.38 8.68
C GLU A 65 -10.18 4.23 8.80
N ALA A 66 -10.27 3.42 9.86
CA ALA A 66 -9.44 2.23 10.01
C ALA A 66 -9.72 1.18 8.92
N VAL A 67 -11.00 0.92 8.61
CA VAL A 67 -11.39 0.01 7.54
C VAL A 67 -10.95 0.53 6.17
N GLU A 68 -11.12 1.82 5.89
CA GLU A 68 -10.68 2.45 4.65
C GLU A 68 -9.16 2.44 4.51
N ALA A 69 -8.43 2.68 5.60
CA ALA A 69 -6.97 2.58 5.62
C ALA A 69 -6.51 1.14 5.34
N ALA A 70 -7.08 0.15 6.03
CA ALA A 70 -6.77 -1.26 5.80
C ALA A 70 -7.12 -1.71 4.37
N HIS A 71 -8.25 -1.23 3.82
CA HIS A 71 -8.63 -1.52 2.44
C HIS A 71 -7.64 -0.91 1.44
N ARG A 72 -7.22 0.35 1.66
CA ARG A 72 -6.21 1.01 0.81
C ARG A 72 -4.88 0.25 0.86
N GLU A 73 -4.37 -0.05 2.05
CA GLU A 73 -3.12 -0.80 2.23
C GLU A 73 -3.19 -2.17 1.56
N ALA A 74 -4.29 -2.91 1.73
CA ALA A 74 -4.49 -4.20 1.08
C ALA A 74 -4.59 -4.07 -0.44
N SER A 75 -5.20 -3.00 -0.96
CA SER A 75 -5.30 -2.76 -2.39
C SER A 75 -3.95 -2.43 -3.02
N GLU A 76 -3.15 -1.59 -2.36
CA GLU A 76 -1.79 -1.24 -2.77
C GLU A 76 -0.88 -2.47 -2.77
N LEU A 77 -0.91 -3.26 -1.69
CA LEU A 77 -0.14 -4.51 -1.60
C LEU A 77 -0.53 -5.50 -2.69
N ARG A 78 -1.83 -5.67 -2.98
CA ARG A 78 -2.31 -6.54 -4.07
C ARG A 78 -1.76 -6.09 -5.42
N ALA A 79 -1.82 -4.79 -5.71
CA ALA A 79 -1.33 -4.24 -6.97
C ALA A 79 0.19 -4.45 -7.12
N VAL A 80 0.97 -4.15 -6.09
CA VAL A 80 2.43 -4.35 -6.07
C VAL A 80 2.78 -5.83 -6.22
N THR A 81 2.10 -6.71 -5.49
CA THR A 81 2.36 -8.17 -5.54
C THR A 81 2.03 -8.76 -6.91
N LEU A 82 0.91 -8.34 -7.52
CA LEU A 82 0.54 -8.78 -8.86
C LEU A 82 1.59 -8.38 -9.88
N LEU A 83 1.99 -7.10 -9.88
CA LEU A 83 3.03 -6.59 -10.78
C LEU A 83 4.36 -7.30 -10.56
N ALA A 84 4.79 -7.45 -9.31
CA ALA A 84 6.04 -8.12 -8.97
C ALA A 84 6.05 -9.58 -9.43
N ARG A 85 4.94 -10.31 -9.27
CA ARG A 85 4.82 -11.70 -9.72
C ARG A 85 4.83 -11.81 -11.24
N ALA A 86 4.14 -10.91 -11.95
CA ALA A 86 4.16 -10.86 -13.40
C ALA A 86 5.57 -10.57 -13.93
N THR A 87 6.22 -9.52 -13.41
CA THR A 87 7.60 -9.16 -13.76
C THR A 87 8.57 -10.30 -13.43
N ALA A 88 8.41 -10.95 -12.28
CA ALA A 88 9.26 -12.08 -11.90
C ALA A 88 9.13 -13.26 -12.89
N HIS A 89 7.91 -13.55 -13.34
CA HIS A 89 7.67 -14.55 -14.36
C HIS A 89 8.36 -14.19 -15.68
N GLU A 90 8.21 -12.94 -16.14
CA GLU A 90 8.81 -12.46 -17.39
C GLU A 90 10.34 -12.44 -17.34
N ILE A 91 10.96 -12.18 -16.18
CA ILE A 91 12.43 -12.23 -16.02
C ILE A 91 12.92 -13.68 -15.96
N ASN A 92 12.21 -14.55 -15.24
CA ASN A 92 12.61 -15.95 -15.06
C ASN A 92 12.68 -16.70 -16.40
N ASN A 93 11.82 -16.35 -17.36
CA ASN A 93 11.78 -17.01 -18.67
C ASN A 93 13.12 -16.92 -19.44
N PRO A 94 13.64 -15.73 -19.79
CA PRO A 94 14.95 -15.61 -20.44
C PRO A 94 16.10 -15.98 -19.50
N LEU A 95 15.98 -15.74 -18.19
CA LEU A 95 17.03 -16.11 -17.24
C LEU A 95 17.28 -17.62 -17.20
N ALA A 96 16.20 -18.43 -17.22
CA ALA A 96 16.31 -19.88 -17.28
C ALA A 96 17.02 -20.35 -18.56
N ALA A 97 16.72 -19.74 -19.71
CA ALA A 97 17.41 -20.03 -20.96
C ALA A 97 18.90 -19.68 -20.90
N VAL A 98 19.25 -18.50 -20.36
CA VAL A 98 20.64 -18.07 -20.16
C VAL A 98 21.38 -19.05 -19.24
N MET A 99 20.79 -19.42 -18.11
CA MET A 99 21.38 -20.38 -17.18
C MET A 99 21.62 -21.73 -17.84
N GLY A 100 20.64 -22.25 -18.61
CA GLY A 100 20.80 -23.50 -19.35
C GLY A 100 21.93 -23.45 -20.39
N LEU A 101 22.09 -22.34 -21.09
CA LEU A 101 23.20 -22.14 -22.03
C LEU A 101 24.55 -22.08 -21.32
N LEU A 102 24.63 -21.40 -20.18
CA LEU A 102 25.83 -21.34 -19.35
C LEU A 102 26.23 -22.73 -18.82
N ASP A 103 25.26 -23.53 -18.37
CA ASP A 103 25.50 -24.91 -17.92
C ASP A 103 26.03 -25.81 -19.05
N LEU A 104 25.50 -25.66 -20.27
CA LEU A 104 26.02 -26.37 -21.44
C LEU A 104 27.43 -25.91 -21.82
N LEU A 105 27.70 -24.61 -21.72
CA LEU A 105 29.02 -24.04 -22.01
C LEU A 105 30.06 -24.50 -21.00
N ALA A 106 29.71 -24.56 -19.70
CA ALA A 106 30.58 -25.05 -18.64
C ALA A 106 31.08 -26.48 -18.92
N ARG A 107 30.23 -27.35 -19.50
CA ARG A 107 30.58 -28.72 -19.88
C ARG A 107 31.49 -28.83 -21.10
N ARG A 108 31.61 -27.77 -21.89
CA ARG A 108 32.40 -27.74 -23.15
C ARG A 108 33.74 -27.05 -23.00
N VAL A 109 33.84 -26.13 -22.05
CA VAL A 109 35.06 -25.37 -21.80
C VAL A 109 36.00 -26.19 -20.91
N PRO A 110 37.29 -26.34 -21.27
CA PRO A 110 38.24 -27.11 -20.48
C PRO A 110 38.33 -26.60 -19.03
N ASP A 111 38.30 -27.52 -18.07
CA ASP A 111 38.47 -27.20 -16.66
C ASP A 111 39.80 -26.47 -16.43
N GLY A 112 39.79 -25.45 -15.56
CA GLY A 112 40.97 -24.64 -15.24
C GLY A 112 41.36 -23.60 -16.30
N SER A 113 40.66 -23.51 -17.43
CA SER A 113 40.87 -22.44 -18.41
C SER A 113 40.34 -21.09 -17.89
N LYS A 114 40.82 -19.98 -18.48
CA LYS A 114 40.30 -18.64 -18.14
C LYS A 114 38.81 -18.50 -18.48
N GLU A 115 38.40 -19.08 -19.60
CA GLU A 115 37.03 -19.12 -20.07
C GLU A 115 36.14 -19.88 -19.08
N HIS A 116 36.64 -20.99 -18.51
CA HIS A 116 35.90 -21.74 -17.49
C HIS A 116 35.58 -20.84 -16.28
N GLY A 117 36.57 -20.09 -15.80
CA GLY A 117 36.37 -19.12 -14.72
C GLY A 117 35.41 -17.96 -15.07
N PHE A 118 35.27 -17.58 -16.34
CA PHE A 118 34.25 -16.61 -16.76
C PHE A 118 32.86 -17.22 -16.74
N VAL A 119 32.72 -18.48 -17.18
CA VAL A 119 31.44 -19.20 -17.17
C VAL A 119 30.94 -19.39 -15.73
N GLU A 120 31.81 -19.82 -14.80
CA GLU A 120 31.45 -19.94 -13.37
C GLU A 120 30.95 -18.62 -12.78
N LYS A 121 31.64 -17.52 -13.07
CA LYS A 121 31.21 -16.17 -12.62
C LYS A 121 29.85 -15.79 -13.20
N ALA A 122 29.59 -16.11 -14.47
CA ALA A 122 28.31 -15.85 -15.12
C ALA A 122 27.19 -16.68 -14.47
N ILE A 123 27.41 -17.97 -14.23
CA ILE A 123 26.46 -18.85 -13.51
C ILE A 123 26.16 -18.28 -12.13
N GLY A 124 27.19 -17.89 -11.37
CA GLY A 124 27.02 -17.28 -10.05
C GLY A 124 26.24 -15.96 -10.10
N ALA A 125 26.45 -15.13 -11.13
CA ALA A 125 25.70 -13.90 -11.32
C ALA A 125 24.23 -14.17 -11.65
N SER A 126 23.95 -15.11 -12.56
CA SER A 126 22.58 -15.54 -12.89
C SER A 126 21.86 -16.12 -11.68
N GLY A 127 22.56 -16.89 -10.83
CA GLY A 127 22.04 -17.39 -9.56
C GLY A 127 21.62 -16.26 -8.62
N ARG A 128 22.45 -15.22 -8.45
CA ARG A 128 22.08 -14.04 -7.65
C ARG A 128 20.85 -13.30 -8.19
N ILE A 129 20.73 -13.18 -9.53
CA ILE A 129 19.55 -12.59 -10.16
C ILE A 129 18.31 -13.43 -9.84
N ARG A 130 18.40 -14.76 -9.99
CA ARG A 130 17.31 -15.68 -9.63
C ARG A 130 16.87 -15.50 -8.18
N ASP A 131 17.79 -15.34 -7.24
CA ASP A 131 17.46 -15.14 -5.83
C ASP A 131 16.78 -13.78 -5.57
N ILE A 132 17.16 -12.73 -6.31
CA ILE A 132 16.47 -11.43 -6.27
C ILE A 132 15.05 -11.57 -6.80
N VAL A 133 14.88 -12.22 -7.95
CA VAL A 133 13.57 -12.43 -8.58
C VAL A 133 12.68 -13.35 -7.74
N ALA A 134 13.26 -14.32 -7.03
CA ALA A 134 12.53 -15.17 -6.09
C ALA A 134 11.86 -14.35 -4.98
N ARG A 135 12.54 -13.32 -4.44
CA ARG A 135 11.96 -12.43 -3.42
C ARG A 135 10.74 -11.65 -3.92
N MET A 136 10.70 -11.32 -5.22
CA MET A 136 9.54 -10.65 -5.83
C MET A 136 8.26 -11.51 -5.77
N ASN A 137 8.39 -12.84 -5.70
CA ASN A 137 7.24 -13.74 -5.59
C ASN A 137 6.65 -13.83 -4.18
N HIS A 138 7.33 -13.28 -3.17
CA HIS A 138 6.93 -13.42 -1.76
C HIS A 138 6.83 -12.08 -1.04
N ILE A 139 6.34 -11.04 -1.74
CA ILE A 139 6.07 -9.74 -1.11
C ILE A 139 4.84 -9.88 -0.20
N THR A 140 5.01 -9.53 1.08
CA THR A 140 3.96 -9.61 2.12
C THR A 140 3.63 -8.24 2.71
N ARG A 141 4.51 -7.24 2.51
CA ARG A 141 4.33 -5.85 2.94
C ARG A 141 5.12 -4.93 2.02
N ILE A 142 4.73 -3.67 1.94
CA ILE A 142 5.47 -2.65 1.19
C ILE A 142 6.49 -2.02 2.14
N GLN A 143 7.77 -2.22 1.85
CA GLN A 143 8.87 -1.52 2.53
C GLN A 143 9.66 -0.78 1.46
N VAL A 144 9.81 0.52 1.63
CA VAL A 144 10.53 1.39 0.71
C VAL A 144 11.81 1.87 1.37
N ASP A 145 12.92 1.81 0.64
CA ASP A 145 14.17 2.42 1.07
C ASP A 145 14.19 3.89 0.64
N GLY A 146 14.78 4.73 1.51
CA GLY A 146 14.58 6.18 1.54
C GLY A 146 14.74 6.86 0.17
N GLY A 147 13.69 7.55 -0.28
CA GLY A 147 13.78 8.51 -1.38
C GLY A 147 14.49 9.77 -0.93
N THR A 148 15.42 10.27 -1.73
CA THR A 148 15.99 11.62 -1.55
C THR A 148 15.30 12.57 -2.53
N GLU A 149 15.49 13.88 -2.38
CA GLU A 149 14.97 14.87 -3.33
C GLU A 149 15.39 14.59 -4.80
N ARG A 150 16.44 13.77 -5.01
CA ARG A 150 16.97 13.36 -6.32
C ARG A 150 16.67 11.93 -6.76
N LEU A 151 16.18 11.06 -5.89
CA LEU A 151 15.93 9.65 -6.23
C LEU A 151 14.57 9.19 -5.69
N PRO A 152 13.70 8.63 -6.55
CA PRO A 152 12.41 8.10 -6.12
C PRO A 152 12.64 6.95 -5.14
N ALA A 153 11.73 6.80 -4.17
CA ALA A 153 11.74 5.69 -3.24
C ALA A 153 11.65 4.36 -4.00
N ILE A 154 12.51 3.40 -3.65
CA ILE A 154 12.56 2.08 -4.28
C ILE A 154 12.03 1.04 -3.29
N LEU A 155 11.23 0.10 -3.81
CA LEU A 155 10.77 -1.05 -3.04
C LEU A 155 11.97 -1.91 -2.60
N ASP A 156 12.15 -2.06 -1.29
CA ASP A 156 13.13 -2.98 -0.72
C ASP A 156 12.57 -4.40 -0.75
N LEU A 157 12.98 -5.18 -1.75
CA LEU A 157 12.54 -6.57 -1.92
C LEU A 157 12.92 -7.49 -0.76
N ARG A 158 13.99 -7.20 0.00
CA ARG A 158 14.37 -8.04 1.15
C ARG A 158 13.40 -7.79 2.28
N ARG A 159 13.30 -6.54 2.74
CA ARG A 159 12.40 -6.17 3.83
C ARG A 159 10.93 -6.43 3.50
N SER A 160 10.56 -6.36 2.23
CA SER A 160 9.19 -6.63 1.76
C SER A 160 8.83 -8.12 1.71
N SER A 161 9.82 -9.03 1.75
CA SER A 161 9.60 -10.49 1.70
C SER A 161 9.89 -11.23 3.01
N GLU A 162 10.47 -10.55 4.01
CA GLU A 162 10.70 -11.10 5.35
C GLU A 162 9.39 -11.33 6.12
N LEU A 163 9.22 -12.53 6.67
CA LEU A 163 8.12 -12.83 7.59
C LEU A 163 8.29 -12.09 8.92
N PRO A 164 7.19 -11.67 9.59
CA PRO A 164 7.28 -11.05 10.91
C PRO A 164 7.90 -12.04 11.92
N GLY A 165 9.11 -11.74 12.40
CA GLY A 165 9.77 -12.48 13.48
C GLY A 165 10.97 -13.34 13.11
N GLU A 166 11.40 -13.38 11.84
CA GLU A 166 12.70 -14.00 11.50
C GLU A 166 13.83 -12.95 11.66
N PRO A 167 14.74 -13.11 12.64
CA PRO A 167 15.91 -12.26 12.73
C PRO A 167 16.75 -12.47 11.47
N GLY A 168 16.91 -11.40 10.69
CA GLY A 168 17.70 -11.39 9.47
C GLY A 168 19.07 -12.02 9.73
N ALA A 169 19.37 -13.09 8.99
CA ALA A 169 20.68 -13.69 8.97
C ALA A 169 21.68 -12.66 8.43
N GLN A 170 22.31 -11.93 9.36
CA GLN A 170 23.50 -11.14 9.08
C GLN A 170 24.64 -12.13 8.78
N ARG A 171 25.10 -12.12 7.53
CA ARG A 171 26.44 -12.56 7.11
C ARG A 171 26.94 -11.64 6.02
#